data_AF-A0A0G2QNP1-F1
#
_entry.id   AF-A0A0G2QNP1-F1
#
_cell.length_a   1.000
_cell.length_b   1.000
_cell.length_c   1.000
_cell.angle_alpha   90.00
_cell.angle_beta   90.00
_cell.angle_gamma   90.00
#
_symmetry.space_group_name_H-M   'P 1'
#
loop_
_entity.id
_entity.type
_entity.pdbx_description
1 polymer ?
#
loop_
_entity_poly.entity_id
_entity_poly.type
_entity_poly.pdbx_seq_one_letter_code
_entity_poly.pdbx_strand_id
1 'polypeptide(L)'
;VGVPAIVVFLNKIDQVDDEELLELVELEIRETLDRYNFPGSEIPIISGSALLAVEALSKDSQIQKGKDPWVDKIYQLMETVDNAIPLPQRDIEKQFLMAVENVVSITGRGTVATGRVERGQIKVGDT
;
A
#
# COMPACT_ATOMS: atom_id res chain seq x y z
N VAL A 1 -16.52 1.97 3.95
CA VAL A 1 -15.14 1.54 3.61
C VAL A 1 -14.27 1.99 4.78
N GLY A 2 -13.78 1.05 5.59
CA GLY A 2 -13.16 1.33 6.91
C GLY A 2 -11.64 1.21 6.87
N VAL A 3 -10.98 2.02 6.05
CA VAL A 3 -9.51 2.06 5.99
C VAL A 3 -9.01 2.78 7.25
N PRO A 4 -8.21 2.12 8.12
CA PRO A 4 -7.87 2.66 9.44
C PRO A 4 -6.66 3.61 9.43
N ALA A 5 -5.80 3.52 8.42
CA ALA A 5 -4.58 4.32 8.30
C ALA A 5 -4.23 4.52 6.82
N ILE A 6 -3.60 5.64 6.51
CA ILE A 6 -3.17 6.03 5.16
C ILE A 6 -1.69 6.45 5.22
N VAL A 7 -0.94 6.07 4.19
CA VAL A 7 0.38 6.63 3.85
C VAL A 7 0.28 7.10 2.41
N VAL A 8 0.85 8.26 2.10
CA VAL A 8 0.79 8.84 0.75
C VAL A 8 2.15 8.75 0.08
N PHE A 9 2.14 8.36 -1.20
CA PHE A 9 3.30 8.46 -2.07
C PHE A 9 3.01 9.45 -3.21
N LEU A 10 3.65 10.62 -3.19
CA LEU A 10 3.59 11.61 -4.26
C LEU A 10 4.51 11.16 -5.41
N ASN A 11 3.90 10.51 -6.40
CA ASN A 11 4.62 9.92 -7.52
C ASN A 11 4.93 10.94 -8.62
N LYS A 12 5.87 10.59 -9.51
CA LYS A 12 6.27 11.33 -10.72
C LYS A 12 7.01 12.65 -10.47
N ILE A 13 7.70 12.79 -9.34
CA ILE A 13 8.49 14.00 -9.10
C ILE A 13 9.68 14.14 -10.07
N ASP A 14 10.05 13.08 -10.78
CA ASP A 14 11.02 13.14 -11.89
C ASP A 14 10.55 14.00 -13.08
N GLN A 15 9.26 14.34 -13.13
CA GLN A 15 8.65 15.17 -14.18
C GLN A 15 8.37 16.60 -13.72
N VAL A 16 8.76 16.95 -12.49
CA VAL A 16 8.48 18.23 -11.87
C VAL A 16 9.78 18.85 -11.39
N ASP A 17 10.20 19.92 -12.05
CA ASP A 17 11.44 20.65 -11.74
C ASP A 17 11.21 21.81 -10.73
N ASP A 18 9.94 22.11 -10.41
CA ASP A 18 9.54 23.23 -9.54
C ASP A 18 9.17 22.73 -8.14
N GLU A 19 9.99 23.12 -7.15
CA GLU A 19 9.80 22.76 -5.74
C GLU A 19 8.55 23.43 -5.14
N GLU A 20 8.20 24.66 -5.57
CA GLU A 20 7.00 25.36 -5.09
C GLU A 20 5.72 24.62 -5.51
N LEU A 21 5.74 24.02 -6.71
CA LEU A 21 4.63 23.21 -7.18
C LEU A 21 4.45 21.93 -6.36
N LEU A 22 5.55 21.29 -5.94
CA LEU A 22 5.50 20.09 -5.10
C LEU A 22 4.95 20.41 -3.70
N GLU A 23 5.37 21.52 -3.11
CA GLU A 23 4.83 22.00 -1.82
C GLU A 23 3.33 22.30 -1.90
N LEU A 24 2.88 22.93 -3.00
CA LEU A 24 1.46 23.21 -3.23
C LEU A 24 0.64 21.93 -3.33
N VAL A 25 1.12 20.93 -4.08
CA VAL A 25 0.43 19.64 -4.20
C VAL A 25 0.39 18.92 -2.86
N GLU A 26 1.45 18.99 -2.06
CA GLU A 26 1.44 18.44 -0.70
C GLU A 26 0.36 19.09 0.17
N LEU A 27 0.23 20.43 0.13
CA LEU A 27 -0.82 21.16 0.83
C LEU A 27 -2.22 20.69 0.42
N GLU A 28 -2.49 20.60 -0.88
CA GLU A 28 -3.79 20.15 -1.41
C GLU A 28 -4.13 18.71 -1.01
N ILE A 29 -3.13 17.83 -0.95
CA ILE A 29 -3.30 16.46 -0.46
C ILE A 29 -3.72 16.47 1.01
N ARG A 30 -3.03 17.25 1.86
CA ARG A 30 -3.35 17.34 3.29
C ARG A 30 -4.76 17.90 3.52
N GLU A 31 -5.12 18.97 2.81
CA GLU A 31 -6.48 19.52 2.87
C GLU A 31 -7.53 18.48 2.43
N THR A 32 -7.23 17.69 1.40
CA THR A 32 -8.12 16.63 0.93
C THR A 32 -8.28 15.52 1.98
N LEU A 33 -7.20 15.12 2.65
CA LEU A 33 -7.25 14.14 3.74
C LEU A 33 -8.12 14.65 4.90
N ASP A 34 -7.91 15.91 5.31
CA ASP A 34 -8.69 16.54 6.36
C ASP A 34 -10.19 16.60 6.00
N ARG A 35 -10.52 16.92 4.75
CA ARG A 35 -11.91 16.91 4.24
C ARG A 35 -12.59 15.55 4.36
N TYR A 36 -11.84 14.46 4.30
CA TYR A 36 -12.35 13.10 4.48
C TYR A 36 -12.22 12.57 5.91
N ASN A 37 -11.91 13.44 6.88
CA ASN A 37 -11.70 13.11 8.30
C ASN A 37 -10.50 12.18 8.56
N PHE A 38 -9.47 12.27 7.73
CA PHE A 38 -8.16 11.70 8.02
C PHE A 38 -7.26 12.80 8.60
N PRO A 39 -6.31 12.48 9.50
CA PRO A 39 -5.41 13.47 10.07
C PRO A 39 -4.35 13.88 9.04
N GLY A 40 -4.69 14.82 8.15
CA GLY A 40 -3.88 15.20 7.00
C GLY A 40 -2.50 15.71 7.37
N SER A 41 -2.35 16.39 8.52
CA SER A 41 -1.08 16.88 9.05
C SER A 41 -0.17 15.79 9.63
N GLU A 42 -0.73 14.67 10.08
CA GLU A 42 0.02 13.56 10.69
C GLU A 42 0.37 12.45 9.68
N ILE A 43 -0.40 12.35 8.60
CA ILE A 43 -0.17 11.34 7.57
C ILE A 43 1.17 11.60 6.85
N PRO A 44 2.05 10.59 6.80
CA PRO A 44 3.31 10.70 6.07
C PRO A 44 3.09 10.81 4.57
N ILE A 45 3.82 11.74 3.94
CA ILE A 45 3.86 11.93 2.49
C ILE A 45 5.31 11.71 2.04
N ILE A 46 5.51 10.75 1.15
CA ILE A 46 6.82 10.44 0.56
C ILE A 46 6.77 10.79 -0.92
N SER A 47 7.71 11.62 -1.37
CA SER A 47 7.80 12.02 -2.77
C SER A 47 8.87 11.21 -3.50
N GLY A 48 8.55 10.70 -4.69
CA GLY A 48 9.47 9.88 -5.48
C GLY A 48 8.99 9.56 -6.90
N SER A 49 9.75 8.72 -7.59
CA SER A 49 9.42 8.21 -8.91
C SER A 49 9.36 6.69 -8.89
N ALA A 50 8.14 6.15 -8.96
CA ALA A 50 7.95 4.71 -9.05
C ALA A 50 8.49 4.15 -10.38
N LEU A 51 8.42 4.94 -11.46
CA LEU A 51 8.93 4.52 -12.77
C LEU A 51 10.45 4.34 -12.73
N LEU A 52 11.18 5.38 -12.30
CA LEU A 52 12.64 5.33 -12.27
C LEU A 52 13.16 4.28 -11.27
N ALA A 53 12.45 4.06 -10.15
CA ALA A 53 12.78 2.98 -9.23
C ALA A 53 12.65 1.59 -9.89
N VAL A 54 11.57 1.35 -10.65
CA VAL A 54 11.37 0.08 -11.38
C VAL A 54 12.39 -0.09 -12.51
N GLU A 55 12.73 0.99 -13.23
CA GLU A 55 13.76 0.95 -14.26
C GLU A 55 15.15 0.63 -13.69
N ALA A 56 15.50 1.18 -12.52
CA ALA A 56 16.71 0.84 -11.80
C ALA A 56 16.73 -0.65 -11.42
N LEU A 57 15.65 -1.16 -10.82
CA LEU A 57 15.49 -2.57 -10.44
C LEU A 57 15.51 -3.53 -11.65
N SER A 58 15.04 -3.07 -12.81
CA SER A 58 15.06 -3.86 -14.05
C SER A 58 16.47 -4.01 -14.62
N LYS A 59 17.36 -3.03 -14.37
CA LYS A 59 18.77 -3.06 -14.75
C LYS A 59 19.60 -3.86 -13.74
N ASP A 60 19.28 -3.73 -12.45
CA ASP A 60 19.90 -4.46 -11.35
C ASP A 60 18.85 -4.87 -10.32
N SER A 61 18.46 -6.15 -10.34
CA SER A 61 17.43 -6.69 -9.46
C SER A 61 17.88 -6.88 -8.01
N GLN A 62 19.19 -6.72 -7.72
CA GLN A 62 19.76 -6.85 -6.38
C GLN A 62 20.26 -5.51 -5.83
N ILE A 63 19.81 -4.39 -6.43
CA ILE A 63 20.18 -3.06 -5.98
C ILE A 63 19.82 -2.88 -4.49
N GLN A 64 20.83 -2.48 -3.71
CA GLN A 64 20.71 -2.32 -2.26
C GLN A 64 20.30 -0.89 -1.91
N LYS A 65 19.71 -0.72 -0.71
CA LYS A 65 19.46 0.61 -0.12
C LYS A 65 20.76 1.43 -0.13
N GLY A 66 20.69 2.69 -0.54
CA GLY A 66 21.82 3.62 -0.68
C GLY A 66 22.51 3.59 -2.05
N LYS A 67 22.02 2.82 -3.03
CA LYS A 67 22.64 2.70 -4.36
C LYS A 67 21.91 3.46 -5.46
N ASP A 68 20.63 3.76 -5.28
CA ASP A 68 19.84 4.55 -6.21
C ASP A 68 18.82 5.41 -5.45
N PRO A 69 18.75 6.72 -5.74
CA PRO A 69 17.89 7.64 -4.99
C PRO A 69 16.39 7.30 -5.13
N TRP A 70 15.95 6.75 -6.26
CA TRP A 70 14.54 6.41 -6.49
C TRP A 70 14.15 5.12 -5.79
N VAL A 71 15.03 4.11 -5.82
CA VAL A 71 14.85 2.89 -5.03
C VAL A 71 14.82 3.22 -3.53
N ASP A 72 15.67 4.14 -3.08
CA ASP A 72 15.68 4.58 -1.68
C ASP A 72 14.36 5.24 -1.24
N LYS A 73 13.67 5.96 -2.13
CA LYS A 73 12.31 6.46 -1.86
C LYS A 73 11.29 5.34 -1.69
N ILE A 74 11.44 4.22 -2.39
CA ILE A 74 10.58 3.04 -2.19
C ILE A 74 10.90 2.35 -0.86
N TYR A 75 12.18 2.22 -0.49
CA TYR A 75 12.54 1.74 0.85
C TYR A 75 11.99 2.64 1.96
N GLN A 76 12.08 3.96 1.78
CA GLN A 76 11.49 4.93 2.72
C GLN A 76 9.97 4.77 2.81
N LEU A 77 9.27 4.58 1.69
CA LEU A 77 7.83 4.31 1.68
C LEU A 77 7.49 3.05 2.47
N MET A 78 8.21 1.95 2.22
CA MET A 78 7.97 0.67 2.91
C MET A 78 8.24 0.77 4.42
N GLU A 79 9.34 1.42 4.81
CA GLU A 79 9.67 1.69 6.21
C GLU A 79 8.60 2.56 6.89
N THR A 80 8.04 3.52 6.15
CA THR A 80 6.95 4.35 6.64
C THR A 80 5.65 3.55 6.79
N VAL A 81 5.34 2.67 5.85
CA VAL A 81 4.18 1.76 5.93
C VAL A 81 4.29 0.86 7.16
N ASP A 82 5.47 0.26 7.39
CA ASP A 82 5.71 -0.63 8.54
C ASP A 82 5.52 0.09 9.88
N ASN A 83 5.89 1.38 9.95
CA ASN A 83 5.79 2.19 11.17
C ASN A 83 4.41 2.84 11.38
N ALA A 84 3.77 3.30 10.31
CA ALA A 84 2.54 4.11 10.38
C ALA A 84 1.26 3.28 10.31
N ILE A 85 1.28 2.09 9.69
CA ILE A 85 0.09 1.25 9.53
C ILE A 85 0.06 0.19 10.64
N PRO A 86 -0.85 0.27 11.63
CA PRO A 86 -0.92 -0.70 12.69
C PRO A 86 -1.36 -2.07 12.16
N LEU A 87 -0.75 -3.13 12.70
CA LEU A 87 -1.20 -4.48 12.40
C LEU A 87 -2.64 -4.67 12.91
N PRO A 88 -3.60 -5.06 12.04
CA PRO A 88 -4.97 -5.22 12.46
C PRO A 88 -5.10 -6.43 13.39
N GLN A 89 -5.90 -6.28 14.45
CA GLN A 89 -6.23 -7.39 15.32
C GLN A 89 -7.04 -8.43 14.55
N ARG A 90 -6.59 -9.69 14.54
CA ARG A 90 -7.28 -10.81 13.89
C ARG A 90 -8.15 -11.54 14.89
N ASP A 91 -9.44 -11.62 14.60
CA ASP A 91 -10.41 -12.31 15.46
C ASP A 91 -10.60 -13.76 15.01
N ILE A 92 -9.65 -14.62 15.40
CA ILE A 92 -9.52 -15.99 14.91
C ILE A 92 -10.43 -17.00 15.62
N GLU A 93 -11.05 -16.60 16.74
CA GLU A 93 -11.92 -17.46 17.56
C GLU A 93 -13.40 -17.37 17.14
N LYS A 94 -13.76 -16.37 16.34
CA LYS A 94 -15.11 -16.23 15.81
C LYS A 94 -15.40 -17.25 14.70
N GLN A 95 -16.69 -17.42 14.39
CA GLN A 95 -17.11 -18.17 13.22
C GLN A 95 -16.51 -17.60 11.94
N PHE A 96 -16.05 -18.50 11.07
CA PHE A 96 -15.44 -18.15 9.79
C PHE A 96 -16.35 -17.25 8.96
N LEU A 97 -15.77 -16.17 8.45
CA LEU A 97 -16.39 -15.30 7.47
C LEU A 97 -15.31 -14.80 6.51
N MET A 98 -15.52 -15.02 5.23
CA MET A 98 -14.67 -14.50 4.16
C MET A 98 -15.55 -13.82 3.12
N ALA A 99 -15.22 -12.57 2.79
CA ALA A 99 -15.86 -11.87 1.69
C ALA A 99 -15.27 -12.39 0.38
N VAL A 100 -16.10 -12.93 -0.51
CA VAL A 100 -15.64 -13.39 -1.83
C VAL A 100 -15.41 -12.17 -2.73
N GLU A 101 -14.17 -11.99 -3.17
CA GLU A 101 -13.76 -10.92 -4.08
C GLU A 101 -13.78 -11.38 -5.53
N ASN A 102 -13.36 -12.62 -5.79
CA ASN A 102 -13.32 -13.18 -7.14
C ASN A 102 -13.53 -14.70 -7.12
N VAL A 103 -13.97 -15.25 -8.25
CA VAL A 103 -14.17 -16.68 -8.47
C VAL A 103 -13.48 -17.08 -9.76
N VAL A 104 -12.56 -18.05 -9.67
CA VAL A 104 -11.78 -18.54 -10.80
C VAL A 104 -11.94 -20.05 -10.90
N SER A 105 -12.12 -20.57 -12.12
CA SER A 105 -12.08 -22.01 -12.38
C SER A 105 -10.69 -22.43 -12.84
N ILE A 106 -10.03 -23.29 -12.06
CA ILE A 106 -8.71 -23.81 -12.38
C ILE A 106 -8.85 -25.23 -12.93
N THR A 107 -8.43 -25.43 -14.18
CA THR A 107 -8.46 -26.73 -14.85
C THR A 107 -7.75 -27.80 -14.02
N GLY A 108 -8.45 -28.90 -13.74
CA GLY A 108 -7.93 -30.02 -12.94
C GLY A 108 -7.91 -29.79 -11.42
N ARG A 109 -8.31 -28.62 -10.91
CA ARG A 109 -8.43 -28.35 -9.46
C ARG A 109 -9.83 -27.95 -9.00
N GLY A 110 -10.64 -27.38 -9.90
CA GLY A 110 -12.01 -26.95 -9.61
C GLY A 110 -12.13 -25.43 -9.41
N THR A 111 -13.18 -25.01 -8.71
CA THR A 111 -13.50 -23.60 -8.47
C THR A 111 -12.77 -23.07 -7.24
N VAL A 112 -12.12 -21.93 -7.40
CA VAL A 112 -11.42 -21.20 -6.34
C VAL A 112 -12.11 -19.86 -6.12
N ALA A 113 -12.64 -19.67 -4.92
CA ALA A 113 -13.06 -18.35 -4.45
C ALA A 113 -11.90 -17.69 -3.70
N THR A 114 -11.57 -16.46 -4.07
CA THR A 114 -10.53 -15.66 -3.41
C THR A 114 -11.17 -14.50 -2.65
N GLY A 115 -10.54 -14.09 -1.57
CA GLY A 115 -10.98 -12.95 -0.78
C GLY A 115 -10.25 -12.83 0.55
N ARG A 116 -10.57 -11.78 1.30
CA ARG A 116 -10.02 -11.56 2.63
C ARG A 116 -10.85 -12.30 3.68
N VAL A 117 -10.19 -13.09 4.51
CA VAL A 117 -10.81 -13.66 5.72
C VAL A 117 -11.03 -12.52 6.70
N GLU A 118 -12.30 -12.20 6.96
CA GLU A 118 -12.68 -11.11 7.87
C GLU A 118 -12.57 -11.55 9.34
N ARG A 119 -12.86 -12.82 9.63
CA ARG A 119 -12.76 -13.42 10.96
C ARG A 119 -12.78 -14.95 10.90
N GLY A 120 -12.38 -15.56 12.01
CA GLY A 120 -12.33 -17.01 12.18
C GLY A 120 -11.21 -17.68 11.39
N GLN A 121 -11.33 -18.99 11.25
CA GLN A 121 -10.39 -19.84 10.53
C GLN A 121 -11.17 -20.89 9.75
N ILE A 122 -10.59 -21.37 8.64
CA ILE A 122 -11.14 -22.49 7.86
C ILE A 122 -10.02 -23.49 7.59
N LYS A 123 -10.35 -24.78 7.66
CA LYS A 123 -9.47 -25.90 7.33
C LYS A 123 -10.05 -26.68 6.17
N VAL A 124 -9.20 -27.46 5.51
CA VAL A 124 -9.62 -28.34 4.43
C VAL A 124 -10.60 -29.38 4.99
N GLY A 125 -11.81 -29.43 4.43
CA GLY A 125 -12.88 -30.34 4.82
C GLY A 125 -13.94 -29.74 5.74
N ASP A 126 -13.80 -28.49 6.17
CA ASP A 126 -14.82 -27.78 6.96
C ASP A 126 -16.08 -27.49 6.11
N THR A 127 -17.25 -27.52 6.77
CA THR A 127 -18.58 -27.27 6.19
C THR A 127 -19.30 -26.11 6.85
#